data_AF-A0A853D5L0-F1
#
_entry.id   AF-A0A853D5L0-F1
#
_cell.length_a   1.000
_cell.length_b   1.000
_cell.length_c   1.000
_cell.angle_alpha   90.00
_cell.angle_beta   90.00
_cell.angle_gamma   90.00
#
_symmetry.space_group_name_H-M   'P 1'
#
loop_
_entity.id
_entity.type
_entity.pdbx_description
1 polymer ?
#
loop_
_entity_poly.entity_id
_entity_poly.type
_entity_poly.pdbx_seq_one_letter_code
_entity_poly.pdbx_strand_id
1 'polypeptide(L)'
;MITQQEADTIKQILGRNYAKKILDHLLDNEIFRDSGEPYSRQDIYNIMSTDRENEILENAIIELVALTKEKRRKEMAIREAILK
;
A
#
# COMPACT_ATOMS: atom_id res chain seq x y z
N MET A 1 -3.66 5.73 -12.59
CA MET A 1 -3.80 6.89 -11.67
C MET A 1 -4.71 6.50 -10.52
N ILE A 2 -4.21 6.53 -9.29
CA ILE A 2 -5.03 6.41 -8.08
C ILE A 2 -5.89 7.67 -7.93
N THR A 3 -7.20 7.51 -7.80
CA THR A 3 -8.14 8.60 -7.52
C THR A 3 -8.13 9.00 -6.05
N GLN A 4 -8.66 10.19 -5.71
CA GLN A 4 -8.76 10.63 -4.32
C GLN A 4 -9.57 9.65 -3.44
N GLN A 5 -10.65 9.10 -3.99
CA GLN A 5 -11.49 8.12 -3.28
C GLN A 5 -10.73 6.81 -3.01
N GLU A 6 -9.94 6.35 -3.97
CA GLU A 6 -9.05 5.20 -3.79
C GLU A 6 -7.97 5.51 -2.76
N ALA A 7 -7.33 6.68 -2.83
CA ALA A 7 -6.32 7.12 -1.88
C ALA A 7 -6.84 7.12 -0.43
N ASP A 8 -8.07 7.62 -0.20
CA ASP A 8 -8.70 7.62 1.12
C ASP A 8 -8.99 6.20 1.61
N THR A 9 -9.48 5.34 0.71
CA THR A 9 -9.71 3.92 1.01
C THR A 9 -8.40 3.20 1.36
N ILE A 10 -7.32 3.46 0.62
CA ILE A 10 -5.99 2.91 0.87
C ILE A 10 -5.48 3.37 2.24
N LYS A 11 -5.63 4.66 2.60
CA LYS A 11 -5.25 5.20 3.92
C LYS A 11 -6.02 4.51 5.04
N GLN A 12 -7.31 4.25 4.86
CA GLN A 12 -8.12 3.50 5.84
C GLN A 12 -7.65 2.05 5.98
N ILE A 13 -7.32 1.38 4.88
CA ILE A 13 -6.87 -0.01 4.90
C ILE A 13 -5.47 -0.11 5.51
N LEU A 14 -4.50 0.67 5.05
CA LEU A 14 -3.13 0.58 5.53
C LEU A 14 -2.92 1.28 6.88
N GLY A 15 -3.81 2.21 7.25
CA GLY A 15 -3.79 2.95 8.51
C GLY A 15 -2.77 4.09 8.53
N ARG A 16 -2.60 4.71 9.71
CA ARG A 16 -1.78 5.93 9.90
C ARG A 16 -0.35 5.85 9.36
N ASN A 17 0.25 4.66 9.34
CA ASN A 17 1.63 4.44 8.87
C ASN A 17 1.69 3.94 7.41
N TYR A 18 0.68 4.23 6.58
CA TYR A 18 0.60 3.74 5.20
C TYR A 18 1.87 4.01 4.39
N ALA A 19 2.43 5.23 4.45
CA ALA A 19 3.63 5.58 3.70
C ALA A 19 4.84 4.73 4.09
N LYS A 20 4.99 4.41 5.38
CA LYS A 20 6.04 3.50 5.82
C LYS A 20 5.79 2.08 5.27
N LYS A 21 4.57 1.57 5.40
CA LYS A 21 4.22 0.22 4.94
C LYS A 21 4.41 0.04 3.43
N ILE A 22 4.10 1.08 2.65
CA ILE A 22 4.32 1.08 1.21
C ILE A 22 5.82 1.08 0.91
N LEU A 23 6.63 1.91 1.58
CA LEU A 23 8.09 1.85 1.40
C LEU A 23 8.68 0.49 1.75
N ASP A 24 8.30 -0.06 2.91
CA ASP A 24 8.78 -1.36 3.35
C ASP A 24 8.41 -2.43 2.28
N HIS A 25 7.18 -2.41 1.76
CA HIS A 25 6.74 -3.31 0.69
C HIS A 25 7.53 -3.15 -0.62
N LEU A 26 7.82 -1.92 -1.05
CA LEU A 26 8.61 -1.67 -2.26
C LEU A 26 10.03 -2.22 -2.11
N LEU A 27 10.66 -1.98 -0.96
CA LEU A 27 12.01 -2.48 -0.68
C LEU A 27 12.04 -4.01 -0.61
N ASP A 28 11.06 -4.62 0.06
CA ASP A 28 10.96 -6.07 0.20
C ASP A 28 10.75 -6.78 -1.16
N ASN A 29 10.19 -6.08 -2.16
CA ASN A 29 9.94 -6.61 -3.50
C ASN A 29 10.90 -6.07 -4.56
N GLU A 30 12.00 -5.41 -4.14
CA GLU A 30 13.03 -4.86 -5.02
C GLU A 30 12.46 -3.89 -6.09
N ILE A 31 11.42 -3.15 -5.72
CA ILE A 31 10.77 -2.16 -6.61
C ILE A 31 11.47 -0.81 -6.43
N PHE A 32 12.31 -0.49 -7.42
CA PHE A 32 13.08 0.75 -7.49
C PHE A 32 12.62 1.62 -8.66
N ARG A 33 13.11 2.86 -8.69
CA ARG A 33 12.98 3.73 -9.85
C ARG A 33 13.83 3.21 -11.01
N ASP A 34 13.58 3.72 -12.21
CA ASP A 34 14.43 3.44 -13.38
C ASP A 34 15.91 3.80 -13.18
N SER A 35 16.19 4.78 -12.30
CA SER A 35 17.56 5.15 -11.91
C SER A 35 18.25 4.14 -10.99
N GLY A 36 17.53 3.11 -10.50
CA GLY A 36 17.98 2.17 -9.48
C GLY A 36 17.86 2.70 -8.04
N GLU A 37 17.36 3.92 -7.86
CA GLU A 37 17.18 4.51 -6.52
C GLU A 37 15.84 4.07 -5.88
N PRO A 38 15.80 3.90 -4.56
CA PRO A 38 14.55 3.63 -3.85
C PRO A 38 13.58 4.80 -3.92
N TYR A 39 12.29 4.48 -3.86
CA TYR A 39 11.26 5.49 -3.65
C TYR A 39 11.37 6.09 -2.24
N SER A 40 10.92 7.33 -2.10
CA SER A 40 10.89 8.07 -0.84
C SER A 40 9.46 8.19 -0.31
N ARG A 41 9.31 8.61 0.96
CA ARG A 41 7.98 8.92 1.51
C ARG A 41 7.29 10.03 0.72
N GLN A 42 8.05 10.99 0.20
CA GLN A 42 7.49 12.10 -0.57
C GLN A 42 6.87 11.60 -1.88
N ASP A 43 7.47 10.59 -2.53
CA ASP A 43 6.89 10.01 -3.75
C ASP A 43 5.53 9.38 -3.47
N ILE A 44 5.43 8.65 -2.36
CA ILE A 44 4.16 8.07 -1.93
C ILE A 44 3.17 9.17 -1.60
N TYR A 45 3.57 10.24 -0.91
CA TYR A 45 2.66 11.35 -0.64
C TYR A 45 2.14 11.98 -1.92
N ASN A 46 2.99 12.18 -2.93
CA ASN A 46 2.58 12.76 -4.22
C ASN A 46 1.59 11.87 -4.98
N ILE A 47 1.76 10.54 -4.91
CA ILE A 47 0.78 9.59 -5.48
C ILE A 47 -0.54 9.64 -4.70
N MET A 48 -0.46 9.67 -3.37
CA MET A 48 -1.61 9.64 -2.47
C MET A 48 -2.34 10.98 -2.34
N SER A 49 -1.76 12.06 -2.87
CA SER A 49 -2.39 13.37 -3.09
C SER A 49 -2.86 13.57 -4.52
N THR A 50 -2.66 12.59 -5.41
CA THR A 50 -3.00 12.64 -6.84
C THR A 50 -2.25 13.73 -7.63
N ASP A 51 -1.15 14.26 -7.07
CA ASP A 51 -0.34 15.31 -7.71
C ASP A 51 0.63 14.74 -8.76
N ARG A 52 0.84 13.42 -8.74
CA ARG A 52 1.75 12.72 -9.66
C ARG A 52 1.23 11.34 -9.99
N GLU A 53 1.45 10.92 -11.22
CA GLU A 53 1.21 9.56 -11.69
C GLU A 53 2.51 8.76 -11.69
N ASN A 54 2.44 7.51 -11.24
CA ASN A 54 3.52 6.55 -11.36
C ASN A 54 2.94 5.13 -11.32
N GLU A 55 2.77 4.53 -12.49
CA GLU A 55 2.08 3.24 -12.64
C GLU A 55 2.73 2.11 -11.82
N ILE A 56 4.07 2.05 -11.76
CA ILE A 56 4.81 1.05 -10.98
C ILE A 56 4.46 1.20 -9.49
N LEU A 57 4.53 2.43 -8.97
CA LEU A 57 4.25 2.71 -7.57
C LEU A 57 2.76 2.50 -7.23
N GLU A 58 1.86 2.90 -8.12
CA GLU A 58 0.42 2.69 -7.96
C GLU A 58 0.05 1.19 -7.92
N ASN A 59 0.60 0.39 -8.83
CA ASN A 59 0.37 -1.05 -8.87
C ASN A 59 0.88 -1.73 -7.59
N ALA A 60 2.07 -1.38 -7.13
CA ALA A 60 2.62 -1.89 -5.87
C ALA A 60 1.75 -1.51 -4.65
N ILE A 61 1.18 -0.30 -4.63
CA ILE A 61 0.25 0.12 -3.57
C ILE A 61 -1.03 -0.72 -3.60
N ILE A 62 -1.60 -0.94 -4.78
CA ILE A 62 -2.81 -1.75 -4.95
C ILE A 62 -2.57 -3.21 -4.52
N GLU A 63 -1.43 -3.77 -4.88
CA GLU A 63 -1.02 -5.12 -4.46
C GLU A 63 -0.93 -5.23 -2.94
N LEU A 64 -0.21 -4.31 -2.28
CA LEU A 64 -0.11 -4.29 -0.82
C LEU A 64 -1.47 -4.21 -0.13
N VAL A 65 -2.41 -3.46 -0.71
CA VAL A 65 -3.77 -3.32 -0.21
C VAL A 65 -4.54 -4.63 -0.32
N ALA A 66 -4.41 -5.35 -1.44
CA ALA A 66 -5.00 -6.66 -1.64
C ALA A 66 -4.45 -7.68 -0.61
N LEU A 67 -3.13 -7.73 -0.44
CA LEU A 67 -2.45 -8.58 0.56
C LEU A 67 -2.92 -8.26 1.99
N THR A 68 -3.04 -6.97 2.32
CA THR A 68 -3.50 -6.52 3.64
C THR A 68 -4.95 -6.95 3.91
N LYS A 69 -5.83 -6.83 2.92
CA LYS A 69 -7.23 -7.28 3.02
C LYS A 69 -7.31 -8.79 3.22
N GLU A 70 -6.53 -9.55 2.45
CA GLU A 70 -6.50 -11.01 2.55
C GLU A 70 -6.02 -11.47 3.92
N LYS A 71 -4.93 -10.86 4.43
CA LYS A 71 -4.40 -11.15 5.76
C LYS A 71 -5.44 -10.93 6.86
N ARG A 72 -6.13 -9.77 6.83
CA ARG A 72 -7.19 -9.46 7.80
C ARG A 72 -8.34 -10.45 7.75
N ARG A 73 -8.74 -10.88 6.55
CA ARG A 73 -9.80 -11.91 6.38
C ARG A 73 -9.39 -13.23 7.02
N LYS A 74 -8.15 -13.68 6.81
CA LYS A 74 -7.61 -14.90 7.42
C LYS A 74 -7.56 -14.78 8.95
N GLU A 75 -7.07 -13.66 9.47
CA GLU A 75 -7.01 -13.40 10.92
C GLU A 75 -8.41 -13.40 11.57
N MET A 76 -9.41 -12.81 10.90
CA MET A 76 -10.79 -12.80 11.39
C MET A 76 -11.39 -14.21 11.44
N ALA A 77 -11.20 -15.02 10.39
CA ALA A 77 -11.67 -16.40 10.37
C ALA A 77 -11.06 -17.26 11.48
N ILE A 78 -9.77 -17.07 11.78
CA ILE A 78 -9.09 -17.76 12.89
C ILE A 78 -9.69 -17.32 14.23
N ARG A 79 -9.93 -16.01 14.43
CA ARG A 79 -10.53 -15.49 15.67
C ARG A 79 -11.93 -16.05 15.90
N GLU A 80 -12.75 -16.11 14.86
CA GLU A 80 -14.09 -16.70 14.94
C GLU A 80 -14.05 -18.20 15.27
N ALA A 81 -13.05 -18.94 14.77
CA ALA A 81 -12.89 -20.35 15.08
C ALA A 81 -12.44 -20.60 16.54
N ILE A 82 -11.69 -19.68 17.15
CA ILE A 82 -11.26 -19.77 18.56
C ILE A 82 -12.39 -19.43 19.53
N LEU A 83 -13.32 -18.55 19.13
CA LEU A 83 -14.42 -18.08 19.97
C LEU A 83 -15.68 -18.99 19.93
N LYS A 84 -15.64 -20.08 19.15
CA LYS A 84 -16.67 -21.13 19.10
C LYS A 84 -16.27 -22.32 19.95
#